data_AF-A0A8B9BVZ6-F1
#
_entry.id   AF-A0A8B9BVZ6-F1
#
_cell.length_a   1.000
_cell.length_b   1.000
_cell.length_c   1.000
_cell.angle_alpha   90.00
_cell.angle_beta   90.00
_cell.angle_gamma   90.00
#
_symmetry.space_group_name_H-M   'P 1'
#
loop_
_entity.id
_entity.type
_entity.pdbx_description
1 polymer ?
#
loop_
_entity_poly.entity_id
_entity_poly.type
_entity_poly.pdbx_seq_one_letter_code
_entity_poly.pdbx_strand_id
1 'polypeptide(L)'
;MASTWQKTQEFYNWILESGDPRTDPWPLVYSPLPVMFLFAFYLLVVALGPFYMRNQKPLKLRGLLVAYNLSMMMLSSYMFYEFLVTSVLDDYSYLCQPVDYSRSELGMRMARVCWWFFFSKVIELLDTVFIILRKKQEQVTFLHVYHHGTMLFNWWSGVKYVPGGQAFFIGMLNSFVHIFMYGYYVLASLGPQMHCYLWWKRYLTIMQLCQFVAIAVHSSYNLFTECPFPDGFNIAVFLYILSLIALFLRYYYRTYTRGKKKLT
;
A
#
# COMPACT_ATOMS: atom_id res chain seq x y z
N MET A 1 -32.12 8.07 26.38
CA MET A 1 -31.37 7.22 25.45
C MET A 1 -31.00 8.07 24.24
N ALA A 2 -29.71 8.20 23.91
CA ALA A 2 -29.30 8.88 22.69
C ALA A 2 -29.88 8.17 21.46
N SER A 3 -30.40 8.93 20.50
CA SER A 3 -30.91 8.37 19.24
C SER A 3 -29.77 7.75 18.44
N THR A 4 -30.08 6.82 17.53
CA THR A 4 -29.07 6.22 16.64
C THR A 4 -28.27 7.29 15.89
N TRP A 5 -28.94 8.37 15.47
CA TRP A 5 -28.32 9.52 14.83
C TRP A 5 -27.30 10.23 15.72
N GLN A 6 -27.65 10.48 16.98
CA GLN A 6 -26.73 11.11 17.95
C GLN A 6 -25.48 10.25 18.17
N LYS A 7 -25.65 8.92 18.32
CA LYS A 7 -24.51 8.00 18.45
C LYS A 7 -23.59 8.02 17.22
N THR A 8 -24.17 8.12 16.02
CA THR A 8 -23.40 8.23 14.77
C THR A 8 -22.63 9.56 14.70
N GLN A 9 -23.25 10.66 15.11
CA GLN A 9 -22.59 11.97 15.16
C GLN A 9 -21.46 11.99 16.19
N GLU A 10 -21.69 11.46 17.39
CA GLU A 10 -20.68 11.34 18.44
C GLU A 10 -19.48 10.51 17.97
N PHE A 11 -19.73 9.36 17.35
CA PHE A 11 -18.67 8.51 16.80
C PHE A 11 -17.90 9.20 15.66
N TYR A 12 -18.60 9.91 14.77
CA TYR A 12 -17.95 10.65 13.69
C TYR A 12 -17.07 11.79 14.23
N ASN A 13 -17.57 12.57 15.19
CA ASN A 13 -16.79 13.63 15.83
C ASN A 13 -15.58 13.05 16.56
N TRP A 14 -15.75 11.93 17.27
CA TRP A 14 -14.65 11.23 17.92
C TRP A 14 -13.56 10.81 16.91
N ILE A 15 -13.92 10.31 15.72
CA ILE A 15 -12.95 10.01 14.64
C ILE A 15 -12.17 11.26 14.22
N LEU A 16 -12.86 12.40 14.08
CA LEU A 16 -12.21 13.64 13.65
C LEU A 16 -11.23 14.17 14.71
N GLU A 17 -11.65 14.15 15.97
CA GLU A 17 -10.94 14.75 17.12
C GLU A 17 -9.81 13.87 17.67
N SER A 18 -9.88 12.54 17.49
CA SER A 18 -8.87 11.61 18.03
C SER A 18 -7.59 11.52 17.19
N GLY A 19 -7.50 12.24 16.07
CA GLY A 19 -6.35 12.24 15.18
C GLY A 19 -5.20 13.12 15.64
N ASP A 20 -4.05 12.95 14.98
CA ASP A 20 -2.90 13.83 15.11
C ASP A 20 -3.16 15.19 14.42
N PRO A 21 -3.21 16.30 15.18
CA PRO A 21 -3.54 17.61 14.63
C PRO A 21 -2.49 18.15 13.63
N ARG A 22 -1.30 17.52 13.56
CA ARG A 22 -0.27 17.89 12.57
C ARG A 22 -0.68 17.52 11.15
N THR A 23 -1.48 16.47 10.98
CA THR A 23 -1.82 15.90 9.67
C THR A 23 -3.21 16.31 9.17
N ASP A 24 -4.04 16.90 10.04
CA ASP A 24 -5.37 17.42 9.70
C ASP A 24 -5.46 18.32 8.46
N PRO A 25 -4.56 19.31 8.24
CA PRO A 25 -4.65 20.16 7.06
C PRO A 25 -4.24 19.45 5.77
N TRP A 26 -3.76 18.20 5.83
CA TRP A 26 -3.25 17.51 4.66
C TRP A 26 -4.38 16.91 3.81
N PRO A 27 -4.19 16.86 2.47
CA PRO A 27 -5.22 16.35 1.58
C PRO A 27 -5.64 14.92 1.95
N LEU A 28 -6.96 14.70 1.99
CA LEU A 28 -7.61 13.41 2.27
C LEU A 28 -7.42 12.86 3.70
N VAL A 29 -6.83 13.61 4.63
CA VAL A 29 -6.59 13.14 6.01
C VAL A 29 -7.70 13.55 6.98
N TYR A 30 -8.15 14.81 6.91
CA TYR A 30 -9.07 15.40 7.90
C TYR A 30 -10.26 14.50 8.28
N SER A 31 -10.94 13.94 7.27
CA SER A 31 -12.14 13.11 7.44
C SER A 31 -11.98 11.76 6.72
N PRO A 32 -12.62 10.67 7.21
CA PRO A 32 -12.68 9.40 6.49
C PRO A 32 -13.56 9.45 5.23
N LEU A 33 -14.47 10.43 5.13
CA LEU A 33 -15.48 10.49 4.05
C LEU A 33 -14.86 10.45 2.65
N PRO A 34 -13.85 11.28 2.30
CA PRO A 34 -13.24 11.26 0.97
C PRO A 34 -12.62 9.91 0.63
N VAL A 35 -11.99 9.25 1.61
CA VAL A 35 -11.38 7.94 1.42
C VAL A 35 -12.43 6.85 1.21
N MET A 36 -13.55 6.91 1.95
CA MET A 36 -14.68 6.01 1.73
C MET A 36 -15.31 6.21 0.34
N PHE A 37 -15.44 7.45 -0.13
CA PHE A 37 -15.91 7.71 -1.50
C PHE A 37 -14.95 7.18 -2.56
N LEU A 38 -13.64 7.38 -2.39
CA LEU A 38 -12.62 6.83 -3.28
C LEU A 38 -12.67 5.29 -3.33
N PHE A 39 -12.84 4.65 -2.16
CA PHE A 39 -12.97 3.20 -2.09
C PHE A 39 -14.25 2.69 -2.75
N ALA A 40 -15.39 3.33 -2.49
CA ALA A 40 -16.66 2.97 -3.13
C ALA A 40 -16.60 3.14 -4.64
N PHE A 41 -15.99 4.24 -5.12
CA PHE A 41 -15.75 4.47 -6.54
C PHE A 41 -14.81 3.41 -7.13
N TYR A 42 -13.73 3.05 -6.42
CA TYR A 42 -12.83 1.98 -6.82
C TYR A 42 -13.56 0.64 -7.01
N LEU A 43 -14.40 0.24 -6.05
CA LEU A 43 -15.21 -0.98 -6.16
C LEU A 43 -16.20 -0.92 -7.33
N LEU A 44 -16.81 0.24 -7.57
CA LEU A 44 -17.67 0.47 -8.72
C LEU A 44 -16.90 0.27 -10.02
N VAL A 45 -15.69 0.81 -10.14
CA VAL A 45 -14.83 0.62 -11.31
C VAL A 45 -14.46 -0.86 -11.49
N VAL A 46 -14.11 -1.56 -10.42
CA VAL A 46 -13.80 -3.01 -10.46
C VAL A 46 -15.00 -3.83 -10.92
N ALA A 47 -16.22 -3.49 -10.49
CA ALA A 47 -17.44 -4.20 -10.83
C ALA A 47 -17.95 -3.87 -12.25
N LEU A 48 -18.07 -2.58 -12.58
CA LEU A 48 -18.70 -2.10 -13.82
C LEU A 48 -17.71 -1.94 -14.99
N GLY A 49 -16.44 -1.67 -14.69
CA GLY A 49 -15.40 -1.47 -15.70
C GLY A 49 -15.25 -2.65 -16.67
N PRO A 50 -15.16 -3.91 -16.20
CA PRO A 50 -15.07 -5.08 -17.08
C PRO A 50 -16.33 -5.28 -17.94
N PHE A 51 -17.52 -4.98 -17.38
CA PHE A 51 -18.78 -5.06 -18.11
C PHE A 51 -18.81 -4.04 -19.25
N TYR A 52 -18.45 -2.78 -18.98
CA TYR A 52 -18.34 -1.74 -19.99
C TYR A 52 -17.31 -2.09 -21.08
N MET A 53 -16.13 -2.59 -20.68
CA MET A 53 -15.06 -2.96 -21.60
C MET A 53 -15.36 -4.21 -22.43
N ARG A 54 -16.41 -5.00 -22.12
CA ARG A 54 -16.77 -6.22 -22.87
C ARG A 54 -16.94 -5.94 -24.35
N ASN A 55 -17.67 -4.86 -24.68
CA ASN A 55 -17.98 -4.46 -26.05
C ASN A 55 -16.96 -3.50 -26.67
N GLN A 56 -15.94 -3.09 -25.91
CA GLN A 56 -14.90 -2.16 -26.35
C GLN A 56 -13.62 -2.89 -26.78
N LYS A 57 -12.83 -2.25 -27.65
CA LYS A 57 -11.49 -2.71 -28.01
C LYS A 57 -10.50 -2.37 -26.88
N PRO A 58 -9.47 -3.21 -26.62
CA PRO A 58 -8.47 -2.90 -25.61
C PRO A 58 -7.67 -1.65 -26.00
N LEU A 59 -7.50 -0.72 -25.06
CA LEU A 59 -6.80 0.55 -25.32
C LEU A 59 -5.28 0.35 -25.37
N LYS A 60 -4.63 0.96 -26.37
CA LYS A 60 -3.17 0.96 -26.53
C LYS A 60 -2.53 2.11 -25.76
N LEU A 61 -2.45 1.98 -24.43
CA LEU A 61 -1.97 3.04 -23.52
C LEU A 61 -0.46 2.99 -23.27
N ARG A 62 0.36 2.55 -24.23
CA ARG A 62 1.78 2.22 -24.00
C ARG A 62 2.58 3.37 -23.39
N GLY A 63 2.54 4.55 -24.03
CA GLY A 63 3.29 5.72 -23.54
C GLY A 63 2.81 6.17 -22.16
N LEU A 64 1.50 6.19 -21.94
CA LEU A 64 0.90 6.54 -20.66
C LEU A 64 1.30 5.56 -19.54
N LEU A 65 1.31 4.26 -19.81
CA LEU A 65 1.75 3.24 -18.85
C LEU A 65 3.23 3.36 -18.51
N VAL A 66 4.08 3.64 -19.49
CA VAL A 66 5.50 3.87 -19.25
C VAL A 66 5.69 5.09 -18.35
N ALA A 67 5.05 6.21 -18.67
CA ALA A 67 5.11 7.44 -17.88
C ALA A 67 4.58 7.22 -16.44
N TYR A 68 3.44 6.56 -16.31
CA TYR A 68 2.82 6.23 -15.03
C TYR A 68 3.71 5.32 -14.17
N ASN A 69 4.17 4.18 -14.71
CA ASN A 69 5.01 3.26 -13.95
C ASN A 69 6.36 3.90 -13.60
N LEU A 70 6.92 4.74 -14.48
CA LEU A 70 8.15 5.48 -14.20
C LEU A 70 7.94 6.50 -13.07
N SER A 71 6.82 7.22 -13.08
CA SER A 71 6.45 8.17 -12.02
C SER A 71 6.26 7.46 -10.69
N MET A 72 5.61 6.30 -10.67
CA MET A 72 5.43 5.47 -9.47
C MET A 72 6.75 4.91 -8.94
N MET A 73 7.66 4.51 -9.84
CA MET A 73 9.01 4.09 -9.46
C MET A 73 9.78 5.25 -8.82
N MET A 74 9.75 6.45 -9.42
CA MET A 74 10.39 7.65 -8.87
C MET A 74 9.81 8.05 -7.52
N LEU A 75 8.47 8.03 -7.38
CA LEU A 75 7.81 8.31 -6.11
C LEU A 75 8.22 7.30 -5.04
N SER A 76 8.31 6.01 -5.39
CA SER A 76 8.77 4.95 -4.49
C SER A 76 10.23 5.11 -4.09
N SER A 77 11.10 5.56 -5.00
CA SER A 77 12.49 5.91 -4.69
C SER A 77 12.59 7.10 -3.74
N TYR A 78 11.78 8.14 -3.97
CA TYR A 78 11.69 9.30 -3.07
C TYR A 78 11.22 8.89 -1.67
N MET A 79 10.14 8.12 -1.56
CA MET A 79 9.63 7.67 -0.26
C MET A 79 10.63 6.79 0.47
N PHE A 80 11.29 5.85 -0.23
CA PHE A 80 12.33 5.02 0.36
C PHE A 80 13.49 5.86 0.90
N TYR A 81 13.96 6.84 0.11
CA TYR A 81 15.00 7.77 0.51
C TYR A 81 14.58 8.58 1.75
N GLU A 82 13.37 9.15 1.75
CA GLU A 82 12.86 9.95 2.87
C GLU A 82 12.69 9.13 4.14
N PHE A 83 12.15 7.91 4.06
CA PHE A 83 12.05 7.02 5.22
C PHE A 83 13.44 6.68 5.79
N LEU A 84 14.38 6.31 4.91
CA LEU A 84 15.73 5.90 5.31
C LEU A 84 16.53 7.07 5.91
N VAL A 85 16.53 8.23 5.24
CA VAL A 85 17.30 9.38 5.70
C VAL A 85 16.71 9.94 6.97
N THR A 86 15.37 10.02 7.08
CA THR A 86 14.75 10.50 8.32
C THR A 86 15.01 9.54 9.48
N SER A 87 14.93 8.23 9.26
CA SER A 87 15.23 7.25 10.32
C SER A 87 16.69 7.27 10.77
N VAL A 88 17.63 7.51 9.84
CA VAL A 88 19.06 7.63 10.18
C VAL A 88 19.38 8.94 10.90
N LEU A 89 18.80 10.06 10.46
CA LEU A 89 19.05 11.37 11.06
C LEU A 89 18.43 11.51 12.46
N ASP A 90 17.32 10.83 12.72
CA ASP A 90 16.61 10.85 14.00
C ASP A 90 16.96 9.64 14.90
N ASP A 91 18.03 8.92 14.55
CA ASP A 91 18.58 7.76 15.27
C ASP A 91 17.53 6.70 15.67
N TYR A 92 16.67 6.33 14.71
CA TYR A 92 15.56 5.40 14.94
C TYR A 92 16.05 4.01 15.31
N SER A 93 15.41 3.45 16.33
CA SER A 93 15.54 2.04 16.65
C SER A 93 14.74 1.20 15.65
N TYR A 94 15.44 0.32 14.93
CA TYR A 94 14.83 -0.66 14.01
C TYR A 94 14.14 -1.83 14.73
N LEU A 95 14.22 -1.87 16.05
CA LEU A 95 13.57 -2.88 16.87
C LEU A 95 12.26 -2.33 17.45
N CYS A 96 12.35 -1.18 18.13
CA CYS A 96 11.19 -0.50 18.69
C CYS A 96 11.33 1.03 18.60
N GLN A 97 10.49 1.67 17.78
CA GLN A 97 10.42 3.11 17.62
C GLN A 97 9.03 3.68 17.97
N PRO A 98 8.91 4.57 18.98
CA PRO A 98 7.68 5.29 19.25
C PRO A 98 7.38 6.34 18.18
N VAL A 99 6.13 6.81 18.16
CA VAL A 99 5.74 7.93 17.30
C VAL A 99 6.17 9.24 17.96
N ASP A 100 6.98 10.04 17.27
CA ASP A 100 7.19 11.44 17.65
C ASP A 100 5.98 12.28 17.24
N TYR A 101 5.21 12.75 18.22
CA TYR A 101 4.05 13.65 18.04
C TYR A 101 4.41 15.15 18.07
N SER A 102 5.68 15.49 18.25
CA SER A 102 6.13 16.88 18.28
C SER A 102 6.12 17.52 16.89
N ARG A 103 6.19 18.84 16.81
CA ARG A 103 6.38 19.55 15.53
C ARG A 103 7.87 19.75 15.20
N SER A 104 8.73 18.83 15.63
CA SER A 104 10.14 18.79 15.26
C SER A 104 10.30 18.68 13.74
N GLU A 105 11.43 19.14 13.20
CA GLU A 105 11.68 19.08 11.76
C GLU A 105 11.66 17.63 11.25
N LEU A 106 12.32 16.72 11.97
CA LEU A 106 12.43 15.29 11.64
C LEU A 106 11.10 14.56 11.89
N GLY A 107 10.39 14.82 12.98
CA GLY A 107 9.06 14.27 13.24
C GLY A 107 8.04 14.67 12.16
N MET A 108 8.04 15.95 11.77
CA MET A 108 7.22 16.43 10.65
C MET A 108 7.67 15.87 9.30
N ARG A 109 8.97 15.58 9.11
CA ARG A 109 9.49 14.93 7.89
C ARG A 109 9.01 13.48 7.79
N MET A 110 9.05 12.73 8.90
CA MET A 110 8.52 11.37 8.99
C MET A 110 7.01 11.34 8.71
N ALA A 111 6.25 12.21 9.37
CA ALA A 111 4.82 12.31 9.13
C ALA A 111 4.49 12.64 7.66
N ARG A 112 5.26 13.55 7.03
CA ARG A 112 5.11 13.90 5.60
C ARG A 112 5.36 12.71 4.68
N VAL A 113 6.39 11.89 4.92
CA VAL A 113 6.63 10.69 4.10
C VAL A 113 5.58 9.62 4.33
N CYS A 114 5.05 9.47 5.56
CA CYS A 114 3.87 8.62 5.81
C CYS A 114 2.66 9.07 4.99
N TRP A 115 2.41 10.38 4.89
CA TRP A 115 1.35 10.92 4.03
C TRP A 115 1.60 10.66 2.55
N TRP A 116 2.82 10.88 2.06
CA TRP A 116 3.18 10.55 0.67
C TRP A 116 2.96 9.07 0.37
N PHE A 117 3.27 8.20 1.33
CA PHE A 117 3.03 6.76 1.21
C PHE A 117 1.53 6.45 1.14
N PHE A 118 0.71 7.03 2.00
CA PHE A 118 -0.75 6.92 1.91
C PHE A 118 -1.27 7.42 0.56
N PHE A 119 -0.83 8.60 0.12
CA PHE A 119 -1.26 9.19 -1.14
C PHE A 119 -0.82 8.34 -2.33
N SER A 120 0.35 7.69 -2.25
CA SER A 120 0.78 6.70 -3.25
C SER A 120 -0.26 5.59 -3.40
N LYS A 121 -0.86 5.10 -2.31
CA LYS A 121 -1.90 4.05 -2.37
C LYS A 121 -3.18 4.50 -3.07
N VAL A 122 -3.52 5.78 -2.99
CA VAL A 122 -4.60 6.37 -3.80
C VAL A 122 -4.24 6.33 -5.29
N ILE A 123 -3.02 6.71 -5.65
CA ILE A 123 -2.55 6.68 -7.04
C ILE A 123 -2.48 5.25 -7.57
N GLU A 124 -2.03 4.29 -6.76
CA GLU A 124 -1.93 2.86 -7.10
C GLU A 124 -3.28 2.23 -7.47
N LEU A 125 -4.42 2.82 -7.09
CA LEU A 125 -5.74 2.37 -7.57
C LEU A 125 -5.86 2.45 -9.10
N LEU A 126 -5.09 3.32 -9.75
CA LEU A 126 -5.01 3.43 -11.20
C LEU A 126 -4.42 2.17 -11.85
N ASP A 127 -3.65 1.34 -11.13
CA ASP A 127 -3.16 0.05 -11.65
C ASP A 127 -4.35 -0.80 -12.12
N THR A 128 -5.39 -0.88 -11.29
CA THR A 128 -6.62 -1.62 -11.60
C THR A 128 -7.36 -1.02 -12.79
N VAL A 129 -7.42 0.32 -12.87
CA VAL A 129 -8.04 1.03 -14.01
C VAL A 129 -7.31 0.66 -15.31
N PHE A 130 -5.99 0.73 -15.32
CA PHE A 130 -5.18 0.39 -16.50
C PHE A 130 -5.33 -1.08 -16.89
N ILE A 131 -5.39 -2.00 -15.93
CA ILE A 131 -5.62 -3.43 -16.19
C ILE A 131 -6.97 -3.64 -16.89
N ILE A 132 -8.04 -3.01 -16.40
CA ILE A 132 -9.39 -3.10 -16.97
C ILE A 132 -9.42 -2.51 -18.38
N LEU A 133 -8.87 -1.31 -18.59
CA LEU A 133 -8.84 -0.64 -19.89
C LEU A 133 -8.04 -1.41 -20.95
N ARG A 134 -7.08 -2.22 -20.53
CA ARG A 134 -6.30 -3.12 -21.41
C ARG A 134 -6.96 -4.48 -21.63
N LYS A 135 -8.12 -4.74 -21.01
CA LYS A 135 -8.80 -6.04 -20.99
C LYS A 135 -7.91 -7.17 -20.47
N LYS A 136 -7.11 -6.89 -19.43
CA LYS A 136 -6.24 -7.85 -18.75
C LYS A 136 -6.86 -8.35 -17.44
N GLN A 137 -8.14 -8.71 -17.48
CA GLN A 137 -8.94 -9.01 -16.29
C GLN A 137 -8.41 -10.18 -15.47
N GLU A 138 -7.62 -11.07 -16.08
CA GLU A 138 -6.89 -12.13 -15.36
C GLU A 138 -5.94 -11.60 -14.28
N GLN A 139 -5.54 -10.33 -14.36
CA GLN A 139 -4.70 -9.66 -13.38
C GLN A 139 -5.50 -9.04 -12.22
N VAL A 140 -6.80 -8.75 -12.41
CA VAL A 140 -7.70 -8.26 -11.34
C VAL A 140 -8.14 -9.44 -10.47
N THR A 141 -7.21 -9.96 -9.68
CA THR A 141 -7.45 -11.08 -8.78
C THR A 141 -8.04 -10.62 -7.45
N PHE A 142 -8.59 -11.56 -6.66
CA PHE A 142 -8.99 -11.27 -5.27
C PHE A 142 -7.85 -10.65 -4.46
N LEU A 143 -6.63 -11.19 -4.58
CA LEU A 143 -5.44 -10.65 -3.89
C LEU A 143 -5.20 -9.18 -4.27
N HIS A 144 -5.30 -8.85 -5.55
CA HIS A 144 -5.12 -7.49 -6.06
C HIS A 144 -6.15 -6.53 -5.45
N VAL A 145 -7.44 -6.86 -5.56
CA VAL A 145 -8.52 -6.00 -5.07
C VAL A 145 -8.51 -5.89 -3.55
N TYR A 146 -8.27 -7.01 -2.84
CA TYR A 146 -8.14 -7.04 -1.38
C TYR A 146 -6.99 -6.14 -0.92
N HIS A 147 -5.80 -6.29 -1.51
CA HIS A 147 -4.63 -5.49 -1.14
C HIS A 147 -4.84 -4.00 -1.41
N HIS A 148 -5.15 -3.60 -2.65
CA HIS A 148 -5.31 -2.18 -3.00
C HIS A 148 -6.49 -1.51 -2.25
N GLY A 149 -7.57 -2.26 -2.01
CA GLY A 149 -8.71 -1.77 -1.27
C GLY A 149 -8.42 -1.55 0.22
N THR A 150 -7.81 -2.53 0.89
CA THR A 150 -7.53 -2.47 2.34
C THR A 150 -6.36 -1.55 2.68
N MET A 151 -5.32 -1.50 1.84
CA MET A 151 -4.16 -0.62 2.04
C MET A 151 -4.57 0.85 2.15
N LEU A 152 -5.58 1.27 1.39
CA LEU A 152 -6.09 2.63 1.43
C LEU A 152 -6.57 3.03 2.84
N PHE A 153 -7.38 2.18 3.49
CA PHE A 153 -7.89 2.44 4.83
C PHE A 153 -6.82 2.28 5.91
N ASN A 154 -5.99 1.25 5.79
CA ASN A 154 -4.93 0.98 6.76
C ASN A 154 -3.97 2.18 6.86
N TRP A 155 -3.56 2.72 5.71
CA TRP A 155 -2.64 3.86 5.67
C TRP A 155 -3.30 5.20 5.95
N TRP A 156 -4.58 5.38 5.61
CA TRP A 156 -5.34 6.55 6.07
C TRP A 156 -5.38 6.61 7.61
N SER A 157 -5.70 5.48 8.25
CA SER A 157 -5.70 5.36 9.71
C SER A 157 -4.30 5.60 10.28
N GLY A 158 -3.26 5.04 9.66
CA GLY A 158 -1.87 5.27 10.06
C GLY A 158 -1.49 6.76 10.04
N VAL A 159 -1.80 7.48 8.96
CA VAL A 159 -1.47 8.92 8.85
C VAL A 159 -2.33 9.79 9.76
N LYS A 160 -3.60 9.42 9.98
CA LYS A 160 -4.50 10.18 10.85
C LYS A 160 -4.13 10.03 12.32
N TYR A 161 -3.70 8.85 12.78
CA TYR A 161 -3.53 8.59 14.22
C TYR A 161 -2.08 8.34 14.66
N VAL A 162 -1.25 7.73 13.82
CA VAL A 162 0.11 7.29 14.15
C VAL A 162 1.12 7.60 13.03
N PRO A 163 1.28 8.88 12.62
CA PRO A 163 2.10 9.26 11.47
C PRO A 163 3.61 9.21 11.77
N GLY A 164 4.13 8.00 12.01
CA GLY A 164 5.54 7.76 12.31
C GLY A 164 5.75 6.50 13.16
N GLY A 165 6.82 6.51 13.96
CA GLY A 165 7.21 5.33 14.75
C GLY A 165 7.41 4.10 13.87
N GLN A 166 6.98 2.94 14.36
CA GLN A 166 7.09 1.64 13.69
C GLN A 166 6.62 1.57 12.23
N ALA A 167 5.67 2.43 11.85
CA ALA A 167 5.15 2.48 10.48
C ALA A 167 6.27 2.79 9.45
N PHE A 168 7.36 3.44 9.86
CA PHE A 168 8.50 3.75 9.00
C PHE A 168 9.09 2.49 8.36
N PHE A 169 9.25 1.40 9.13
CA PHE A 169 9.88 0.17 8.65
C PHE A 169 9.03 -0.48 7.55
N ILE A 170 7.72 -0.48 7.73
CA ILE A 170 6.73 -1.00 6.77
C ILE A 170 6.76 -0.15 5.50
N GLY A 171 6.67 1.16 5.64
CA GLY A 171 6.68 2.12 4.52
C GLY A 171 7.99 2.06 3.73
N MET A 172 9.12 1.98 4.43
CA MET A 172 10.46 1.87 3.85
C MET A 172 10.61 0.58 3.03
N LEU A 173 10.35 -0.60 3.62
CA LEU A 173 10.48 -1.86 2.89
C LEU A 173 9.50 -1.97 1.73
N ASN A 174 8.26 -1.49 1.88
CA ASN A 174 7.29 -1.49 0.79
C ASN A 174 7.74 -0.58 -0.36
N SER A 175 8.20 0.63 -0.05
CA SER A 175 8.72 1.56 -1.05
C SER A 175 9.91 0.94 -1.80
N PHE A 176 10.84 0.31 -1.08
CA PHE A 176 11.98 -0.39 -1.68
C PHE A 176 11.54 -1.47 -2.70
N VAL A 177 10.62 -2.36 -2.31
CA VAL A 177 10.12 -3.40 -3.22
C VAL A 177 9.31 -2.80 -4.38
N HIS A 178 8.57 -1.71 -4.14
CA HIS A 178 7.82 -1.01 -5.19
C HIS A 178 8.72 -0.37 -6.25
N ILE A 179 9.95 0.05 -5.92
CA ILE A 179 10.94 0.48 -6.91
C ILE A 179 11.17 -0.64 -7.94
N PHE A 180 11.44 -1.86 -7.49
CA PHE A 180 11.67 -3.00 -8.38
C PHE A 180 10.40 -3.47 -9.10
N MET A 181 9.25 -3.44 -8.41
CA MET A 181 7.97 -3.83 -9.01
C MET A 181 7.57 -2.88 -10.14
N TYR A 182 7.60 -1.56 -9.91
CA TYR A 182 7.28 -0.59 -10.95
C TYR A 182 8.36 -0.55 -12.05
N GLY A 183 9.63 -0.75 -11.70
CA GLY A 183 10.70 -0.95 -12.69
C GLY A 183 10.43 -2.13 -13.62
N TYR A 184 9.94 -3.26 -13.08
CA TYR A 184 9.48 -4.38 -13.90
C TYR A 184 8.30 -3.99 -14.80
N TYR A 185 7.34 -3.23 -14.29
CA TYR A 185 6.18 -2.79 -15.10
C TYR A 185 6.54 -1.76 -16.17
N VAL A 186 7.53 -0.89 -15.96
CA VAL A 186 8.10 -0.04 -17.01
C VAL A 186 8.63 -0.92 -18.14
N LEU A 187 9.50 -1.88 -17.82
CA LEU A 187 10.10 -2.76 -18.82
C LEU A 187 9.04 -3.64 -19.52
N ALA A 188 8.06 -4.15 -18.78
CA ALA A 188 6.95 -4.92 -19.35
C ALA A 188 6.05 -4.07 -20.26
N SER A 189 5.99 -2.75 -20.04
CA SER A 189 5.22 -1.82 -20.87
C SER A 189 5.94 -1.45 -22.17
N LEU A 190 7.25 -1.70 -22.30
CA LEU A 190 8.01 -1.53 -23.55
C LEU A 190 7.68 -2.59 -24.63
N GLY A 191 6.76 -3.51 -24.34
CA GLY A 191 6.17 -4.38 -25.34
C GLY A 191 6.80 -5.76 -25.45
N PRO A 192 6.37 -6.56 -26.45
CA PRO A 192 6.60 -8.01 -26.43
C PRO A 192 8.07 -8.43 -26.47
N GLN A 193 8.90 -7.65 -27.15
CA GLN A 193 10.34 -7.88 -27.27
C GLN A 193 11.05 -7.90 -25.90
N MET A 194 10.53 -7.14 -24.93
CA MET A 194 11.10 -7.10 -23.58
C MET A 194 10.73 -8.32 -22.73
N HIS A 195 9.66 -9.05 -23.05
CA HIS A 195 9.21 -10.18 -22.21
C HIS A 195 10.26 -11.29 -22.08
N CYS A 196 11.11 -11.49 -23.09
CA CYS A 196 12.21 -12.45 -23.05
C CYS A 196 13.24 -12.12 -21.95
N TYR A 197 13.45 -10.84 -21.66
CA TYR A 197 14.41 -10.37 -20.64
C TYR A 197 13.81 -10.32 -19.22
N LEU A 198 12.50 -10.54 -19.08
CA LEU A 198 11.77 -10.44 -17.81
C LEU A 198 11.69 -11.77 -17.03
N TRP A 199 12.69 -12.64 -17.21
CA TRP A 199 12.81 -13.96 -16.54
C TRP A 199 12.82 -13.85 -15.01
N TRP A 200 13.23 -12.70 -14.47
CA TRP A 200 13.38 -12.46 -13.05
C TRP A 200 12.07 -12.13 -12.32
N LYS A 201 10.91 -12.22 -12.99
CA LYS A 201 9.57 -12.06 -12.38
C LYS A 201 9.39 -12.89 -11.10
N ARG A 202 9.94 -14.11 -11.06
CA ARG A 202 9.85 -14.97 -9.88
C ARG A 202 10.58 -14.39 -8.67
N TYR A 203 11.73 -13.74 -8.88
CA TYR A 203 12.52 -13.14 -7.80
C TYR A 203 11.84 -11.92 -7.21
N LEU A 204 11.05 -11.17 -8.01
CA LEU A 204 10.17 -10.12 -7.48
C LEU A 204 9.14 -10.67 -6.48
N THR A 205 8.47 -11.79 -6.82
CA THR A 205 7.51 -12.40 -5.89
C THR A 205 8.19 -12.91 -4.63
N ILE A 206 9.42 -13.43 -4.74
CA ILE A 206 10.21 -13.84 -3.57
C ILE A 206 10.57 -12.61 -2.72
N MET A 207 10.99 -11.50 -3.33
CA MET A 207 11.29 -10.24 -2.64
C MET A 207 10.06 -9.71 -1.88
N GLN A 208 8.87 -9.74 -2.48
CA GLN A 208 7.61 -9.38 -1.83
C GLN A 208 7.30 -10.29 -0.63
N LEU A 209 7.53 -11.60 -0.75
CA LEU A 209 7.36 -12.54 0.36
C LEU A 209 8.36 -12.27 1.49
N CYS A 210 9.64 -12.05 1.17
CA CYS A 210 10.67 -11.69 2.14
C CYS A 210 10.32 -10.40 2.89
N GLN A 211 9.81 -9.39 2.18
CA GLN A 211 9.31 -8.16 2.78
C GLN A 211 8.20 -8.46 3.81
N PHE A 212 7.18 -9.23 3.45
CA PHE A 212 6.09 -9.53 4.38
C PHE A 212 6.57 -10.31 5.61
N VAL A 213 7.50 -11.25 5.44
CA VAL A 213 8.11 -11.97 6.56
C VAL A 213 8.90 -11.03 7.46
N ALA A 214 9.70 -10.13 6.90
CA ALA A 214 10.45 -9.13 7.68
C ALA A 214 9.50 -8.23 8.49
N ILE A 215 8.42 -7.74 7.88
CA ILE A 215 7.40 -6.94 8.56
C ILE A 215 6.69 -7.77 9.65
N ALA A 216 6.39 -9.05 9.40
CA ALA A 216 5.75 -9.92 10.38
C ALA A 216 6.64 -10.11 11.62
N VAL A 217 7.93 -10.42 11.42
CA VAL A 217 8.90 -10.59 12.51
C VAL A 217 9.04 -9.30 13.32
N HIS A 218 9.17 -8.16 12.65
CA HIS A 218 9.25 -6.84 13.28
C HIS A 218 7.98 -6.52 14.10
N SER A 219 6.79 -6.78 13.56
CA SER A 219 5.53 -6.54 14.25
C SER A 219 5.36 -7.48 15.45
N SER A 220 5.70 -8.77 15.29
CA SER A 220 5.67 -9.74 16.40
C SER A 220 6.61 -9.33 17.52
N TYR A 221 7.86 -8.96 17.21
CA TYR A 221 8.82 -8.52 18.22
C TYR A 221 8.27 -7.35 19.06
N ASN A 222 7.66 -6.37 18.39
CA ASN A 222 7.04 -5.21 19.04
C ASN A 222 5.80 -5.54 19.89
N LEU A 223 5.14 -6.69 19.67
CA LEU A 223 4.02 -7.13 20.52
C LEU A 223 4.49 -7.84 21.80
N PHE A 224 5.69 -8.44 21.77
CA PHE A 224 6.27 -9.15 22.91
C PHE A 224 7.22 -8.29 23.74
N THR A 225 7.58 -7.11 23.23
CA THR A 225 8.40 -6.13 23.94
C THR A 225 7.54 -4.95 24.35
N GLU A 226 7.78 -4.36 25.52
CA GLU A 226 7.08 -3.17 26.01
C GLU A 226 7.50 -1.95 25.18
N CYS A 227 6.99 -1.86 23.95
CA CYS A 227 7.25 -0.77 23.04
C CYS A 227 6.16 0.31 23.18
N PRO A 228 6.51 1.61 23.31
CA PRO A 228 5.54 2.71 23.38
C PRO A 228 4.94 3.04 22.00
N PHE A 229 4.37 2.04 21.35
CA PHE A 229 3.61 2.12 20.11
C PHE A 229 2.23 1.50 20.34
N PRO A 230 1.13 2.05 19.78
CA PRO A 230 -0.21 1.53 20.08
C PRO A 230 -0.41 0.07 19.67
N ASP A 231 -0.64 -0.81 20.66
CA ASP A 231 -0.80 -2.26 20.45
C ASP A 231 -1.90 -2.60 19.45
N GLY A 232 -3.03 -1.86 19.49
CA GLY A 232 -4.13 -2.08 18.55
C GLY A 232 -3.71 -1.93 17.09
N PHE A 233 -2.85 -0.95 16.77
CA PHE A 233 -2.31 -0.79 15.43
C PHE A 233 -1.32 -1.91 15.08
N ASN A 234 -0.47 -2.31 16.02
CA ASN A 234 0.51 -3.36 15.80
C ASN A 234 -0.17 -4.74 15.56
N ILE A 235 -1.19 -5.07 16.35
CA ILE A 235 -2.02 -6.28 16.15
C ILE A 235 -2.70 -6.24 14.78
N ALA A 236 -3.31 -5.11 14.41
CA ALA A 236 -3.97 -4.97 13.12
C ALA A 236 -2.99 -5.17 11.94
N VAL A 237 -1.80 -4.57 12.02
CA VAL A 237 -0.72 -4.77 11.03
C VAL A 237 -0.30 -6.23 10.99
N PHE A 238 -0.07 -6.87 12.13
CA PHE A 238 0.37 -8.25 12.20
C PHE A 238 -0.64 -9.21 11.55
N LEU A 239 -1.93 -9.10 11.92
CA LEU A 239 -3.01 -9.91 11.33
C LEU A 239 -3.15 -9.66 9.81
N TYR A 240 -3.01 -8.41 9.38
CA TYR A 240 -3.04 -8.05 7.96
C TYR A 240 -1.88 -8.67 7.17
N ILE A 241 -0.66 -8.63 7.72
CA ILE A 241 0.51 -9.19 7.05
C ILE A 241 0.43 -10.71 6.95
N LEU A 242 -0.11 -11.40 7.97
CA LEU A 242 -0.37 -12.83 7.89
C LEU A 242 -1.36 -13.18 6.76
N SER A 243 -2.41 -12.36 6.58
CA SER A 243 -3.36 -12.56 5.48
C SER A 243 -2.69 -12.39 4.10
N LEU A 244 -1.82 -11.37 3.95
CA LEU A 244 -1.06 -11.15 2.72
C LEU A 244 -0.06 -12.29 2.45
N ILE A 245 0.67 -12.77 3.46
CA ILE A 245 1.57 -13.92 3.32
C ILE A 245 0.80 -15.13 2.79
N ALA A 246 -0.35 -15.46 3.39
CA ALA A 246 -1.17 -16.59 2.95
C ALA A 246 -1.63 -16.45 1.48
N LEU A 247 -2.09 -15.25 1.08
CA LEU A 247 -2.54 -14.98 -0.28
C LEU A 247 -1.39 -15.02 -1.30
N PHE A 248 -0.22 -14.47 -0.96
CA PHE A 248 0.97 -14.49 -1.82
C PHE A 248 1.58 -15.89 -1.95
N LEU A 249 1.61 -16.68 -0.87
CA LEU A 249 2.02 -18.08 -0.92
C LEU A 249 1.08 -18.90 -1.82
N ARG A 250 -0.23 -18.67 -1.70
CA ARG A 250 -1.23 -19.30 -2.59
C ARG A 250 -1.02 -18.90 -4.05
N TYR A 251 -0.75 -17.62 -4.31
CA TYR A 251 -0.41 -17.13 -5.65
C TYR A 251 0.86 -17.79 -6.19
N TYR A 252 1.93 -17.81 -5.41
CA TYR A 252 3.21 -18.38 -5.78
C TYR A 252 3.08 -19.87 -6.10
N TYR A 253 2.39 -20.64 -5.24
CA TYR A 253 2.15 -22.06 -5.46
C TYR A 253 1.37 -22.32 -6.77
N ARG A 254 0.30 -21.55 -7.03
CA ARG A 254 -0.50 -21.71 -8.26
C ARG A 254 0.27 -21.36 -9.52
N THR A 255 1.00 -20.25 -9.51
CA THR A 255 1.69 -19.72 -10.70
C THR A 255 2.98 -20.48 -11.00
N TYR A 256 3.81 -20.75 -10.00
CA TYR A 256 5.18 -21.25 -10.23
C TYR A 256 5.37 -22.74 -9.94
N THR A 257 4.62 -23.32 -8.99
CA THR A 257 4.77 -24.73 -8.62
C THR A 257 3.80 -25.61 -9.41
N ARG A 258 2.51 -25.29 -9.37
CA ARG A 258 1.47 -26.07 -10.06
C ARG A 258 1.43 -25.80 -11.57
N GLY A 259 1.75 -24.59 -12.01
CA GLY A 259 1.87 -24.24 -13.43
C GLY A 259 2.94 -25.06 -14.15
N LYS A 260 4.08 -25.33 -13.49
CA LYS A 260 5.14 -26.20 -14.04
C LYS A 260 4.72 -27.66 -14.19
N LYS A 261 3.96 -28.21 -13.23
CA LYS A 261 3.44 -29.59 -13.29
C LYS A 261 2.43 -29.86 -14.42
N LYS A 262 1.92 -28.84 -15.11
CA LYS A 262 1.06 -29.00 -16.29
C LYS A 262 1.84 -28.98 -17.63
N LEU A 263 3.11 -28.56 -17.59
CA LEU A 263 3.99 -28.43 -18.76
C LEU A 263 5.08 -29.52 -18.80
N THR A 264 5.14 -30.36 -17.78
CA THR A 264 5.93 -31.60 -17.68
C THR A 264 4.99 -32.79 -17.73
#